data_AF-A0A4R6C860-F1
#
_entry.id   AF-A0A4R6C860-F1
#
_cell.length_a   1.000
_cell.length_b   1.000
_cell.length_c   1.000
_cell.angle_alpha   90.00
_cell.angle_beta   90.00
_cell.angle_gamma   90.00
#
_symmetry.space_group_name_H-M   'P 1'
#
loop_
_entity.id
_entity.type
_entity.pdbx_description
1 polymer ?
#
loop_
_entity_poly.entity_id
_entity_poly.type
_entity_poly.pdbx_seq_one_letter_code
_entity_poly.pdbx_strand_id
1 'polypeptide(L)'
;MEVIFPYIISALVAVMLFSFIFTIFNIVKYFRTVKDVRRAWYRARARQCFAIFMFAFAINQMILFPNWFTFVICAILIIFAVANYQYAIKAKRHFESHFADEDAAWAELEKKQRQR
;
A
#
# COMPACT_ATOMS: atom_id res chain seq x y z
N MET A 1 19.82 1.12 27.87
CA MET A 1 18.41 0.95 27.44
C MET A 1 17.79 2.30 27.06
N GLU A 2 18.01 3.36 27.84
CA GLU A 2 17.42 4.69 27.56
C GLU A 2 17.85 5.34 26.23
N VAL A 3 19.08 5.09 25.77
CA VAL A 3 19.57 5.67 24.51
C VAL A 3 19.05 4.92 23.28
N ILE A 4 18.67 3.65 23.41
CA ILE A 4 18.27 2.80 22.27
C ILE A 4 16.83 3.07 21.84
N PHE A 5 15.98 3.36 22.82
CA PHE A 5 14.54 3.55 22.62
C PHE A 5 14.19 4.71 21.67
N PRO A 6 14.81 5.90 21.78
CA PRO A 6 14.60 7.01 20.85
C PRO A 6 14.98 6.67 19.40
N TYR A 7 16.04 5.88 19.19
CA TYR A 7 16.46 5.48 17.85
C TYR A 7 15.46 4.52 17.20
N ILE A 8 14.89 3.59 17.98
CA ILE A 8 13.84 2.67 17.48
C ILE A 8 12.60 3.46 17.05
N ILE A 9 12.13 4.40 17.88
CA ILE A 9 11.01 5.27 17.56
C ILE A 9 11.29 6.07 16.29
N SER A 10 12.47 6.68 16.19
CA SER A 10 12.87 7.45 15.01
C SER A 10 12.92 6.60 13.74
N ALA A 11 13.40 5.36 13.83
CA ALA A 11 13.41 4.43 12.71
C ALA A 11 11.98 4.05 12.27
N LEU A 12 11.07 3.79 13.21
CA LEU A 12 9.66 3.53 12.89
C LEU A 12 9.01 4.74 12.23
N VAL A 13 9.31 5.95 12.71
CA VAL A 13 8.85 7.21 12.09
C VAL A 13 9.37 7.35 10.67
N ALA A 14 10.64 7.03 10.41
CA ALA A 14 11.18 7.03 9.06
C ALA A 14 10.42 6.04 8.15
N VAL A 15 10.19 4.80 8.61
CA VAL A 15 9.41 3.79 7.86
C VAL A 15 7.99 4.29 7.57
N MET A 16 7.35 4.96 8.53
CA MET A 16 6.03 5.58 8.34
C MET A 16 6.09 6.63 7.24
N LEU A 17 7.03 7.57 7.30
CA LEU A 17 7.17 8.65 6.30
C LEU A 17 7.38 8.08 4.89
N PHE A 18 8.33 7.15 4.71
CA PHE A 18 8.57 6.54 3.41
C PHE A 18 7.35 5.78 2.90
N SER A 19 6.71 4.96 3.75
CA SER A 19 5.51 4.21 3.37
C SER A 19 4.35 5.11 2.98
N PHE A 20 4.20 6.25 3.66
CA PHE A 20 3.18 7.25 3.35
C PHE A 20 3.47 7.95 2.02
N ILE A 21 4.71 8.37 1.77
CA ILE A 21 5.13 8.95 0.49
C ILE A 21 4.88 7.96 -0.66
N PHE A 22 5.26 6.69 -0.50
CA PHE A 22 4.98 5.66 -1.51
C PHE A 22 3.49 5.44 -1.71
N THR A 23 2.68 5.53 -0.66
CA THR A 23 1.22 5.43 -0.76
C THR A 23 0.68 6.56 -1.64
N ILE A 24 1.04 7.81 -1.35
CA ILE A 24 0.61 8.98 -2.14
C ILE A 24 1.09 8.86 -3.59
N PHE A 25 2.35 8.49 -3.80
CA PHE A 25 2.91 8.32 -5.15
C PHE A 25 2.11 7.32 -6.00
N ASN A 26 1.71 6.19 -5.41
CA ASN A 26 0.87 5.21 -6.10
C ASN A 26 -0.58 5.70 -6.30
N ILE A 27 -1.12 6.49 -5.38
CA ILE A 27 -2.44 7.15 -5.55
C ILE A 27 -2.40 8.13 -6.73
N VAL A 28 -1.36 8.96 -6.84
CA VAL A 28 -1.20 9.90 -7.96
C VAL A 28 -1.12 9.15 -9.29
N LYS A 29 -0.37 8.05 -9.35
CA LYS A 29 -0.31 7.18 -10.54
C LYS A 29 -1.66 6.51 -10.85
N TYR A 30 -2.41 6.12 -9.82
CA TYR A 30 -3.77 5.59 -9.98
C TYR A 30 -4.71 6.60 -10.65
N PHE A 31 -4.62 7.89 -10.32
CA PHE A 31 -5.45 8.93 -10.96
C PHE A 31 -5.02 9.22 -12.40
N ARG A 32 -3.73 9.12 -12.73
CA ARG A 32 -3.20 9.41 -14.07
C ARG A 32 -3.32 8.26 -15.07
N THR A 33 -3.58 7.04 -14.61
CA THR A 33 -3.59 5.86 -15.48
C THR A 33 -4.97 5.67 -16.11
N VAL A 34 -5.01 5.67 -17.45
CA VAL A 34 -6.24 5.46 -18.24
C VAL A 34 -6.61 3.97 -18.36
N LYS A 35 -5.59 3.09 -18.37
CA LYS A 35 -5.72 1.63 -18.43
C LYS A 35 -6.28 1.05 -17.13
N ASP A 36 -7.42 0.36 -17.17
CA ASP A 36 -8.16 -0.09 -15.99
C ASP A 36 -7.42 -1.15 -15.15
N VAL A 37 -6.75 -2.12 -15.77
CA VAL A 37 -5.99 -3.17 -15.07
C VAL A 37 -4.78 -2.55 -14.38
N ARG A 38 -4.04 -1.71 -15.10
CA ARG A 38 -2.90 -0.98 -14.54
C ARG A 38 -3.31 0.00 -13.43
N ARG A 39 -4.48 0.63 -13.56
CA ARG A 39 -5.07 1.48 -12.54
C ARG A 39 -5.40 0.66 -11.28
N ALA A 40 -6.02 -0.51 -11.42
CA ALA A 40 -6.30 -1.41 -10.31
C ALA A 40 -5.02 -1.91 -9.62
N TRP A 41 -3.95 -2.16 -10.38
CA TRP A 41 -2.64 -2.50 -9.85
C TRP A 41 -2.04 -1.38 -8.99
N TYR A 42 -2.07 -0.13 -9.46
CA TYR A 42 -1.60 1.01 -8.66
C TYR A 42 -2.41 1.20 -7.37
N ARG A 43 -3.73 0.97 -7.43
CA ARG A 43 -4.59 0.98 -6.23
C ARG A 43 -4.18 -0.11 -5.24
N ALA A 44 -3.94 -1.33 -5.70
CA ALA A 44 -3.47 -2.43 -4.87
C ALA A 44 -2.10 -2.11 -4.24
N ARG A 45 -1.18 -1.53 -5.01
CA ARG A 45 0.16 -1.14 -4.52
C ARG A 45 0.09 -0.02 -3.48
N ALA A 46 -0.77 0.98 -3.68
CA ALA A 46 -1.02 2.02 -2.67
C ALA A 46 -1.55 1.42 -1.36
N ARG A 47 -2.53 0.51 -1.45
CA ARG A 47 -3.09 -0.20 -0.28
C ARG A 47 -2.04 -1.02 0.46
N GLN A 48 -1.11 -1.64 -0.26
CA GLN A 48 0.01 -2.37 0.34
C GLN A 48 0.93 -1.45 1.14
N CYS A 49 1.33 -0.30 0.58
CA CYS A 49 2.17 0.67 1.27
C CYS A 49 1.46 1.26 2.50
N PHE A 50 0.15 1.52 2.40
CA PHE A 50 -0.65 1.99 3.52
C PHE A 50 -0.72 0.96 4.66
N ALA A 51 -0.85 -0.33 4.34
CA ALA A 51 -0.83 -1.39 5.35
C ALA A 51 0.51 -1.43 6.12
N ILE A 52 1.64 -1.24 5.43
CA ILE A 52 2.97 -1.15 6.07
C ILE A 52 3.05 0.08 7.00
N PHE A 53 2.58 1.23 6.52
CA PHE A 53 2.49 2.45 7.33
C PHE A 53 1.69 2.20 8.62
N MET A 54 0.51 1.60 8.49
CA MET A 54 -0.39 1.34 9.61
C MET A 54 0.24 0.36 10.61
N PHE A 55 0.92 -0.68 10.13
CA PHE A 55 1.64 -1.63 10.98
C PHE A 55 2.77 -0.96 11.77
N ALA A 56 3.59 -0.14 11.10
CA ALA A 56 4.65 0.62 11.77
C ALA A 56 4.08 1.61 12.80
N PHE A 57 2.97 2.26 12.48
CA PHE A 57 2.26 3.17 13.39
C PHE A 57 1.78 2.46 14.67
N ALA A 58 1.14 1.30 14.56
CA ALA A 58 0.67 0.58 15.73
C ALA A 58 1.82 0.11 16.65
N ILE A 59 2.92 -0.38 16.07
CA ILE A 59 4.11 -0.75 16.86
C ILE A 59 4.67 0.49 17.56
N ASN A 60 4.79 1.60 16.85
CA ASN A 60 5.28 2.86 17.42
C ASN A 60 4.40 3.32 18.59
N GLN A 61 3.08 3.20 18.47
CA GLN A 61 2.14 3.60 19.51
C GLN A 61 2.19 2.69 20.75
N MET A 62 2.35 1.37 20.56
CA MET A 62 2.55 0.42 21.66
C MET A 62 3.83 0.71 22.45
N ILE A 63 4.88 1.17 21.78
CA ILE A 63 6.16 1.56 22.38
C ILE A 63 5.99 2.86 23.17
N LEU A 64 5.39 3.90 22.58
CA LEU A 64 5.26 5.21 23.20
C LEU A 64 4.26 5.25 24.37
N PHE A 65 3.17 4.48 24.29
CA PHE A 65 2.07 4.54 25.24
C PHE A 65 1.73 3.14 25.76
N PRO A 66 2.38 2.67 26.83
CA PRO A 66 2.14 1.36 27.43
C PRO A 66 0.85 1.36 28.28
N ASN A 67 -0.28 1.65 27.64
CA ASN A 67 -1.61 1.60 28.24
C ASN A 67 -2.36 0.36 27.70
N TRP A 68 -3.13 -0.29 28.57
CA TRP A 68 -3.99 -1.43 28.21
C TRP A 68 -4.87 -1.13 26.98
N PHE A 69 -5.50 0.04 26.94
CA PHE A 69 -6.34 0.44 25.81
C PHE A 69 -5.55 0.59 24.51
N THR A 70 -4.32 1.12 24.58
CA THR A 70 -3.44 1.22 23.41
C THR A 70 -3.14 -0.16 22.84
N PHE A 71 -2.80 -1.13 23.69
CA PHE A 71 -2.49 -2.49 23.23
C PHE A 71 -3.68 -3.15 22.51
N VAL A 72 -4.90 -3.00 23.03
CA VAL A 72 -6.10 -3.55 22.40
C VAL A 72 -6.34 -2.92 21.02
N ILE A 73 -6.30 -1.59 20.93
CA ILE A 73 -6.53 -0.88 19.66
C ILE A 73 -5.43 -1.22 18.64
N CYS A 74 -4.17 -1.23 19.08
CA CYS A 74 -3.04 -1.57 18.22
C CYS A 74 -3.08 -3.03 17.74
N ALA A 75 -3.55 -3.97 18.56
CA ALA A 75 -3.73 -5.36 18.15
C ALA A 75 -4.76 -5.50 17.01
N ILE A 76 -5.92 -4.84 17.14
CA ILE A 76 -6.96 -4.81 16.09
C ILE A 76 -6.39 -4.20 14.81
N LEU A 77 -5.66 -3.09 14.94
CA LEU A 77 -5.08 -2.38 13.81
C LEU A 77 -3.99 -3.22 13.13
N ILE A 78 -3.17 -3.97 13.88
CA ILE A 78 -2.18 -4.90 13.32
C ILE A 78 -2.86 -6.01 12.53
N ILE A 79 -3.92 -6.62 13.06
CA ILE A 79 -4.69 -7.66 12.35
C ILE A 79 -5.24 -7.10 11.04
N PHE A 80 -5.83 -5.90 11.10
CA PHE A 80 -6.34 -5.22 9.90
C PHE A 80 -5.22 -4.91 8.91
N ALA A 81 -4.03 -4.47 9.37
CA ALA A 81 -2.88 -4.21 8.51
C ALA A 81 -2.42 -5.47 7.77
N VAL A 82 -2.27 -6.59 8.49
CA VAL A 82 -1.83 -7.86 7.91
C VAL A 82 -2.84 -8.37 6.88
N ALA A 83 -4.14 -8.33 7.18
CA ALA A 83 -5.18 -8.74 6.25
C ALA A 83 -5.16 -7.89 4.96
N ASN A 84 -5.04 -6.56 5.09
CA ASN A 84 -4.94 -5.64 3.95
C ASN A 84 -3.68 -5.89 3.12
N TYR A 85 -2.55 -6.17 3.77
CA TYR A 85 -1.28 -6.45 3.11
C TYR A 85 -1.37 -7.73 2.26
N GLN A 86 -1.92 -8.80 2.81
CA GLN A 86 -2.11 -10.06 2.09
C GLN A 86 -3.06 -9.91 0.89
N TYR A 87 -4.19 -9.22 1.10
CA TYR A 87 -5.13 -8.92 0.01
C TYR A 87 -4.44 -8.12 -1.10
N ALA A 88 -3.66 -7.10 -0.75
CA ALA A 88 -2.95 -6.28 -1.71
C ALA A 88 -1.90 -7.07 -2.50
N ILE A 89 -1.19 -8.02 -1.89
CA ILE A 89 -0.25 -8.90 -2.60
C ILE A 89 -0.98 -9.78 -3.61
N LYS A 90 -2.10 -10.41 -3.21
CA LYS A 90 -2.90 -11.26 -4.10
C LYS A 90 -3.44 -10.45 -5.27
N ALA A 91 -4.04 -9.30 -5.00
CA ALA A 91 -4.55 -8.39 -6.02
C ALA A 91 -3.45 -7.93 -6.98
N LYS A 92 -2.27 -7.54 -6.48
CA LYS A 92 -1.14 -7.11 -7.31
C LYS A 92 -0.71 -8.21 -8.28
N ARG A 93 -0.52 -9.45 -7.79
CA ARG A 93 -0.16 -10.60 -8.62
C ARG A 93 -1.21 -10.91 -9.67
N HIS A 94 -2.49 -10.84 -9.29
CA HIS A 94 -3.60 -11.08 -10.20
C HIS A 94 -3.65 -10.04 -11.33
N PHE A 95 -3.44 -8.75 -11.04
CA PHE A 95 -3.44 -7.73 -12.10
C PHE A 95 -2.19 -7.81 -12.99
N GLU A 96 -1.05 -8.15 -12.41
CA GLU A 96 0.22 -8.29 -13.13
C GLU A 96 0.16 -9.40 -14.19
N SER A 97 -0.59 -10.49 -13.96
CA SER A 97 -0.77 -11.55 -14.95
C SER A 97 -1.65 -11.15 -16.14
N HIS A 98 -2.49 -10.11 -16.01
CA HIS A 98 -3.42 -9.67 -17.06
C HIS A 98 -2.91 -8.45 -17.86
N PHE A 99 -1.65 -8.04 -17.66
CA PHE A 99 -1.08 -6.90 -18.39
C PHE A 99 -0.97 -7.15 -19.90
N ALA A 100 -0.66 -8.38 -20.32
CA ALA A 100 -0.56 -8.72 -21.73
C ALA A 100 -1.92 -8.65 -22.44
N ASP A 101 -2.97 -9.14 -21.79
CA ASP A 101 -4.34 -9.14 -22.32
C ASP A 101 -4.89 -7.71 -22.42
N GLU A 102 -4.61 -6.87 -21.42
CA GLU A 102 -4.94 -5.45 -21.47
C GLU A 102 -4.25 -4.77 -22.66
N ASP A 103 -2.95 -4.98 -22.83
CA ASP A 103 -2.18 -4.36 -23.93
C ASP A 103 -2.71 -4.80 -25.31
N ALA A 104 -3.11 -6.06 -25.47
CA ALA A 104 -3.75 -6.56 -26.69
C ALA A 104 -5.11 -5.89 -26.95
N ALA A 105 -5.97 -5.79 -25.93
CA ALA A 105 -7.29 -5.15 -26.05
C ALA A 105 -7.18 -3.66 -26.42
N TRP A 106 -6.23 -2.93 -25.83
CA TRP A 106 -5.98 -1.53 -26.19
C TRP A 106 -5.44 -1.37 -27.62
N ALA A 107 -4.58 -2.28 -28.07
CA ALA A 107 -4.07 -2.27 -29.45
C ALA A 107 -5.19 -2.48 -30.48
N GLU A 108 -6.19 -3.32 -30.18
CA GLU A 108 -7.37 -3.49 -31.04
C GLU A 108 -8.26 -2.24 -31.06
N LEU A 109 -8.45 -1.59 -29.90
CA LEU A 109 -9.19 -0.33 -29.81
C LEU A 109 -8.53 0.78 -30.64
N GLU A 110 -7.21 0.92 -30.56
CA GLU A 110 -6.46 1.90 -31.36
C GLU A 110 -6.59 1.63 -32.87
N LYS A 111 -6.57 0.36 -33.30
CA LYS A 111 -6.76 -0.01 -34.71
C LYS A 111 -8.16 0.37 -35.21
N LYS A 112 -9.20 0.10 -34.40
CA LYS A 112 -10.59 0.47 -34.73
C LYS A 112 -10.77 1.99 -34.79
N GLN A 113 -10.10 2.75 -33.92
CA GLN A 113 -10.13 4.21 -33.95
C GLN A 113 -9.40 4.79 -35.15
N ARG A 114 -8.29 4.19 -35.61
CA ARG A 114 -7.56 4.63 -36.82
C ARG A 114 -8.26 4.30 -38.14
N GLN A 115 -9.19 3.35 -38.14
CA GLN A 115 -9.96 2.94 -39.33
C GLN A 115 -11.28 3.70 -39.50
N ARG A 116 -11.69 4.50 -38.51
CA ARG A 116 -12.83 5.41 -38.59
C ARG A 116 -12.37 6.82 -38.94
#